data_AF-A0A964AV46-F1
#
_entry.id   AF-A0A964AV46-F1
#
_cell.length_a   1.000
_cell.length_b   1.000
_cell.length_c   1.000
_cell.angle_alpha   90.00
_cell.angle_beta   90.00
_cell.angle_gamma   90.00
#
_symmetry.space_group_name_H-M   'P 1'
#
loop_
_entity.id
_entity.type
_entity.pdbx_description
1 polymer ?
#
loop_
_entity_poly.entity_id
_entity_poly.type
_entity_poly.pdbx_seq_one_letter_code
_entity_poly.pdbx_strand_id
1 'polypeptide(L)'
;MSVLLLTALIACSGSDSADVETPTSREVAPPALVSQSWLVEVAAPEATAALTGQPGWQAVYKADYTGAIEAFGGEGPAAARLHAEAAALYRQALLIQSRAIIQTYKEDQRREGDPAEVVYLLGLARLIDGDPAGREQIGLSVNSPVEALAAADRAWVARLEAEGGWFVLSDQPALFAMPEVKPGVAPPLAEAPHYLVPETVGDLEAGFSDPTALLHAAIWHEQAARAAGGDALVDALLAPWRLAPESASREVPAELPLEALFMGPWSSEADLAFVAEVTGSETPAEVLQKHSTTSPYAHVIAACAPEGALNVDCLLDDSSALARQYEQAMATAAGAEAMDHRVFSDFIRAGVLRAAARTATAMGDERTAGVLLLNARDRCINAAADPTFFLALAAWDTGKRNSVRAIQLLHSQVDTLPGLQAARVSLDALHLRVSRDAGPSLPMH
;
A
#
# COMPACT_ATOMS: atom_id res chain seq x y z
N MET A 1 38.04 -28.58 25.21
CA MET A 1 37.77 -29.60 24.17
C MET A 1 36.56 -29.11 23.41
N SER A 2 36.60 -28.69 22.14
CA SER A 2 37.65 -28.68 21.13
C SER A 2 37.51 -27.40 20.32
N VAL A 3 38.66 -26.76 20.08
CA VAL A 3 38.86 -25.66 19.14
C VAL A 3 39.01 -26.29 17.75
N LEU A 4 38.23 -25.85 16.76
CA LEU A 4 38.46 -26.21 15.36
C LEU A 4 39.04 -24.99 14.64
N LEU A 5 40.36 -25.02 14.49
CA LEU A 5 41.12 -24.21 13.56
C LEU A 5 40.66 -24.51 12.13
N LEU A 6 40.36 -23.47 11.34
CA LEU A 6 40.55 -23.54 9.89
C LEU A 6 41.51 -22.41 9.49
N THR A 7 42.76 -22.80 9.26
CA THR A 7 43.84 -21.94 8.79
C THR A 7 44.00 -22.14 7.28
N ALA A 8 44.00 -21.01 6.56
CA ALA A 8 44.76 -20.72 5.34
C ALA A 8 44.74 -21.73 4.17
N LEU A 9 44.10 -21.30 3.08
CA LEU A 9 44.63 -21.45 1.73
C LEU A 9 44.88 -20.05 1.14
N ILE A 10 46.14 -19.63 1.17
CA ILE A 10 46.72 -18.52 0.39
C ILE A 10 47.63 -19.15 -0.67
N ALA A 11 47.66 -18.53 -1.86
CA ALA A 11 48.56 -18.68 -3.03
C ALA A 11 47.88 -19.32 -4.26
N CYS A 12 47.93 -18.79 -5.49
CA CYS A 12 48.60 -17.63 -6.11
C CYS A 12 48.04 -17.48 -7.54
N SER A 13 47.81 -16.25 -8.03
CA SER A 13 48.28 -15.78 -9.37
C SER A 13 47.78 -14.36 -9.68
N GLY A 14 48.72 -13.47 -10.02
CA GLY A 14 48.45 -12.32 -10.90
C GLY A 14 48.29 -10.98 -10.22
N SER A 15 49.40 -10.35 -9.84
CA SER A 15 49.48 -8.90 -9.68
C SER A 15 49.43 -8.25 -11.06
N ASP A 16 48.24 -7.94 -11.54
CA ASP A 16 48.01 -6.80 -12.42
C ASP A 16 47.03 -5.90 -11.66
N SER A 17 47.56 -4.84 -11.06
CA SER A 17 46.77 -3.67 -10.70
C SER A 17 46.33 -3.00 -12.00
N ALA A 18 45.40 -3.63 -12.70
CA ALA A 18 44.48 -2.88 -13.51
C ALA A 18 43.74 -1.99 -12.52
N ASP A 19 43.89 -0.68 -12.66
CA ASP A 19 42.89 0.25 -12.16
C ASP A 19 41.55 -0.27 -12.68
N VAL A 20 40.83 -1.00 -11.82
CA VAL A 20 39.42 -1.23 -12.04
C VAL A 20 38.85 0.16 -11.87
N GLU A 21 38.70 0.88 -12.98
CA GLU A 21 37.80 2.02 -13.04
C GLU A 21 36.48 1.49 -12.49
N THR A 22 36.20 1.81 -11.23
CA THR A 22 34.91 1.58 -10.63
C THR A 22 33.94 2.23 -11.60
N PRO A 23 33.06 1.47 -12.28
CA PRO A 23 32.22 2.04 -13.32
C PRO A 23 31.49 3.22 -12.70
N THR A 24 31.82 4.42 -13.15
CA THR A 24 31.21 5.65 -12.68
C THR A 24 29.72 5.48 -12.91
N SER A 25 28.93 5.51 -11.83
CA SER A 25 27.49 5.29 -11.98
C SER A 25 26.96 6.40 -12.87
N ARG A 26 26.24 6.05 -13.93
CA ARG A 26 25.50 7.03 -14.73
C ARG A 26 24.65 7.88 -13.79
N GLU A 27 24.93 9.17 -13.74
CA GLU A 27 24.13 10.15 -13.00
C GLU A 27 22.79 10.32 -13.72
N VAL A 28 21.69 10.03 -13.02
CA VAL A 28 20.32 10.12 -13.57
C VAL A 28 19.46 11.10 -12.79
N ALA A 29 19.93 11.61 -11.66
CA ALA A 29 19.33 12.72 -10.93
C ALA A 29 20.44 13.64 -10.38
N PRO A 30 20.17 14.94 -10.15
CA PRO A 30 21.14 15.84 -9.55
C PRO A 30 21.61 15.32 -8.17
N PRO A 31 22.93 15.33 -7.86
CA PRO A 31 23.46 14.83 -6.58
C PRO A 31 22.84 15.52 -5.37
N ALA A 32 22.48 16.80 -5.51
CA ALA A 32 21.83 17.58 -4.47
C ALA A 32 20.44 17.04 -4.09
N LEU A 33 19.71 16.40 -5.01
CA LEU A 33 18.43 15.75 -4.68
C LEU A 33 18.65 14.43 -3.95
N VAL A 34 19.64 13.65 -4.40
CA VAL A 34 19.99 12.35 -3.78
C VAL A 34 20.48 12.52 -2.34
N SER A 35 21.26 13.58 -2.07
CA SER A 35 21.81 13.84 -0.73
C SER A 35 20.79 14.26 0.32
N GLN A 36 19.56 14.62 -0.08
CA GLN A 36 18.47 15.02 0.83
C GLN A 36 17.66 13.82 1.34
N SER A 37 18.05 12.60 0.98
CA SER A 37 17.29 11.40 1.33
C SER A 37 17.58 10.89 2.73
N TRP A 38 16.58 10.26 3.35
CA TRP A 38 16.76 9.57 4.63
C TRP A 38 17.84 8.48 4.53
N LEU A 39 18.00 7.84 3.37
CA LEU A 39 19.00 6.78 3.13
C LEU A 39 20.42 7.31 3.32
N VAL A 40 20.70 8.50 2.78
CA VAL A 40 22.00 9.15 2.91
C VAL A 40 22.19 9.67 4.33
N GLU A 41 21.15 10.21 4.95
CA GLU A 41 21.19 10.67 6.35
C GLU A 41 21.54 9.55 7.33
N VAL A 42 20.96 8.36 7.15
CA VAL A 42 21.22 7.21 8.05
C VAL A 42 22.43 6.38 7.65
N ALA A 43 23.07 6.65 6.51
CA ALA A 43 24.17 5.83 5.98
C ALA A 43 25.34 5.64 6.96
N ALA A 44 25.59 6.63 7.82
CA ALA A 44 26.60 6.51 8.87
C ALA A 44 26.21 5.40 9.88
N PRO A 45 27.12 4.48 10.24
CA PRO A 45 26.81 3.36 11.14
C PRO A 45 26.19 3.79 12.48
N GLU A 46 26.60 4.93 13.02
CA GLU A 46 26.07 5.48 14.28
C GLU A 46 24.62 5.95 14.13
N ALA A 47 24.26 6.55 13.00
CA ALA A 47 22.89 7.00 12.71
C ALA A 47 21.95 5.80 12.49
N THR A 48 22.36 4.82 11.70
CA THR A 48 21.61 3.57 11.54
C THR A 48 21.47 2.82 12.88
N ALA A 49 22.53 2.76 13.70
CA ALA A 49 22.48 2.10 15.00
C ALA A 49 21.54 2.79 15.99
N ALA A 50 21.44 4.12 15.95
CA ALA A 50 20.51 4.87 16.80
C ALA A 50 19.04 4.50 16.52
N LEU A 51 18.67 4.31 15.24
CA LEU A 51 17.32 3.88 14.86
C LEU A 51 17.12 2.39 15.14
N THR A 52 18.00 1.53 14.61
CA THR A 52 17.85 0.07 14.73
C THR A 52 18.02 -0.46 16.18
N GLY A 53 18.59 0.34 17.08
CA GLY A 53 18.63 0.07 18.51
C GLY A 53 17.27 0.18 19.21
N GLN A 54 16.30 0.87 18.60
CA GLN A 54 14.95 1.01 19.15
C GLN A 54 14.12 -0.27 18.89
N PRO A 55 13.45 -0.84 19.92
CA PRO A 55 12.68 -2.07 19.76
C PRO A 55 11.58 -2.00 18.69
N GLY A 56 10.96 -0.83 18.49
CA GLY A 56 9.95 -0.63 17.46
C GLY A 56 10.47 -0.88 16.05
N TRP A 57 11.64 -0.34 15.69
CA TRP A 57 12.25 -0.57 14.37
C TRP A 57 12.66 -2.03 14.17
N GLN A 58 13.10 -2.71 15.23
CA GLN A 58 13.39 -4.14 15.17
C GLN A 58 12.14 -4.99 14.92
N ALA A 59 10.99 -4.59 15.46
CA ALA A 59 9.71 -5.23 15.20
C ALA A 59 9.23 -4.98 13.76
N VAL A 60 9.38 -3.75 13.24
CA VAL A 60 9.13 -3.42 11.82
C VAL A 60 9.94 -4.32 10.89
N TYR A 61 11.25 -4.48 11.16
CA TYR A 61 12.12 -5.35 10.37
C TYR A 61 11.68 -6.82 10.37
N LYS A 62 11.03 -7.27 11.46
CA LYS A 62 10.48 -8.63 11.59
C LYS A 62 9.05 -8.76 11.06
N ALA A 63 8.50 -7.71 10.46
CA ALA A 63 7.11 -7.60 10.04
C ALA A 63 6.08 -7.79 11.19
N ASP A 64 6.48 -7.52 12.43
CA ASP A 64 5.61 -7.53 13.60
C ASP A 64 5.05 -6.13 13.85
N TYR A 65 4.01 -5.75 13.08
CA TYR A 65 3.41 -4.41 13.15
C TYR A 65 2.71 -4.15 14.48
N THR A 66 2.04 -5.16 15.05
CA THR A 66 1.44 -5.05 16.38
C THR A 66 2.50 -4.78 17.44
N GLY A 67 3.59 -5.57 17.47
CA GLY A 67 4.70 -5.35 18.37
C GLY A 67 5.41 -4.02 18.12
N ALA A 68 5.51 -3.56 16.88
CA ALA A 68 6.08 -2.26 16.55
C ALA A 68 5.25 -1.09 17.11
N ILE A 69 3.92 -1.12 16.90
CA ILE A 69 3.00 -0.11 17.43
C ILE A 69 3.13 -0.03 18.96
N GLU A 70 3.14 -1.18 19.64
CA GLU A 70 3.27 -1.22 21.10
C GLU A 70 4.66 -0.73 21.58
N ALA A 71 5.72 -1.08 20.85
CA ALA A 71 7.09 -0.74 21.21
C ALA A 71 7.45 0.74 20.99
N PHE A 72 6.86 1.42 20.00
CA PHE A 72 7.01 2.87 19.85
C PHE A 72 6.18 3.66 20.88
N GLY A 73 5.15 3.05 21.46
CA GLY A 73 4.29 3.68 22.45
C GLY A 73 3.33 4.71 21.83
N GLY A 74 2.90 5.67 22.65
CA GLY A 74 1.75 6.52 22.31
C GLY A 74 2.04 7.87 21.65
N GLU A 75 3.30 8.27 21.50
CA GLU A 75 3.65 9.62 21.06
C GLU A 75 4.82 9.62 20.07
N GLY A 76 4.83 10.64 19.23
CA GLY A 76 5.95 10.95 18.34
C GLY A 76 5.80 10.39 16.93
N PRO A 77 6.74 10.74 16.04
CA PRO A 77 6.57 10.51 14.61
C PRO A 77 6.58 9.03 14.20
N ALA A 78 7.36 8.19 14.88
CA ALA A 78 7.38 6.75 14.62
C ALA A 78 6.03 6.10 14.95
N ALA A 79 5.44 6.42 16.11
CA ALA A 79 4.11 5.94 16.49
C ALA A 79 3.04 6.43 15.50
N ALA A 80 3.07 7.72 15.14
CA ALA A 80 2.17 8.29 14.16
C ALA A 80 2.28 7.59 12.80
N ARG A 81 3.51 7.34 12.33
CA ARG A 81 3.76 6.63 11.08
C ARG A 81 3.22 5.21 11.10
N LEU A 82 3.50 4.43 12.14
CA LEU A 82 3.05 3.04 12.21
C LEU A 82 1.52 2.93 12.23
N HIS A 83 0.84 3.84 12.95
CA HIS A 83 -0.61 3.94 12.89
C HIS A 83 -1.11 4.39 11.51
N ALA A 84 -0.44 5.32 10.83
CA ALA A 84 -0.79 5.72 9.46
C ALA A 84 -0.62 4.56 8.47
N GLU A 85 0.45 3.77 8.58
CA GLU A 85 0.65 2.56 7.77
C GLU A 85 -0.42 1.51 8.03
N ALA A 86 -0.76 1.25 9.30
CA ALA A 86 -1.87 0.35 9.65
C ALA A 86 -3.21 0.82 9.04
N ALA A 87 -3.47 2.13 9.10
CA ALA A 87 -4.65 2.72 8.47
C ALA A 87 -4.63 2.54 6.93
N ALA A 88 -3.47 2.72 6.29
CA ALA A 88 -3.30 2.47 4.87
C ALA A 88 -3.51 0.99 4.50
N LEU A 89 -2.99 0.05 5.30
CA LEU A 89 -3.20 -1.39 5.11
C LEU A 89 -4.69 -1.75 5.14
N TYR A 90 -5.43 -1.26 6.13
CA TYR A 90 -6.87 -1.50 6.22
C TYR A 90 -7.64 -0.87 5.05
N ARG A 91 -7.24 0.31 4.55
CA ARG A 91 -7.80 0.89 3.30
C ARG A 91 -7.55 0.02 2.09
N GLN A 92 -6.33 -0.49 1.92
CA GLN A 92 -6.04 -1.35 0.77
C GLN A 92 -6.77 -2.68 0.86
N ALA A 93 -6.90 -3.27 2.06
CA ALA A 93 -7.73 -4.46 2.28
C ALA A 93 -9.22 -4.19 2.00
N LEU A 94 -9.73 -3.02 2.42
CA LEU A 94 -11.08 -2.57 2.10
C LEU A 94 -11.28 -2.47 0.58
N LEU A 95 -10.30 -1.95 -0.15
CA LEU A 95 -10.34 -1.85 -1.61
C LEU A 95 -10.31 -3.22 -2.29
N ILE A 96 -9.54 -4.20 -1.76
CA ILE A 96 -9.60 -5.60 -2.18
C ILE A 96 -11.04 -6.13 -2.02
N GLN A 97 -11.62 -5.99 -0.83
CA GLN A 97 -12.95 -6.50 -0.53
C GLN A 97 -14.01 -5.88 -1.45
N SER A 98 -13.99 -4.56 -1.62
CA SER A 98 -14.92 -3.82 -2.48
C SER A 98 -14.80 -4.25 -3.93
N ARG A 99 -13.59 -4.29 -4.48
CA ARG A 99 -13.38 -4.73 -5.86
C ARG A 99 -13.75 -6.18 -6.06
N ALA A 100 -13.56 -7.04 -5.07
CA ALA A 100 -13.98 -8.44 -5.13
C ALA A 100 -15.51 -8.55 -5.21
N ILE A 101 -16.24 -7.78 -4.39
CA ILE A 101 -17.71 -7.71 -4.45
C ILE A 101 -18.16 -7.20 -5.82
N ILE A 102 -17.60 -6.07 -6.29
CA ILE A 102 -17.94 -5.49 -7.60
C ILE A 102 -17.71 -6.51 -8.71
N GLN A 103 -16.54 -7.14 -8.78
CA GLN A 103 -16.27 -8.10 -9.85
C GLN A 103 -17.10 -9.37 -9.74
N THR A 104 -17.52 -9.78 -8.53
CA THR A 104 -18.35 -10.98 -8.35
C THR A 104 -19.81 -10.76 -8.77
N TYR A 105 -20.34 -9.55 -8.55
CA TYR A 105 -21.77 -9.26 -8.61
C TYR A 105 -22.18 -8.10 -9.53
N LYS A 106 -21.25 -7.52 -10.28
CA LYS A 106 -21.58 -6.56 -11.35
C LYS A 106 -22.57 -7.17 -12.33
N GLU A 107 -23.31 -6.31 -13.03
CA GLU A 107 -24.50 -6.66 -13.80
C GLU A 107 -24.28 -7.82 -14.80
N ASP A 108 -23.16 -7.85 -15.50
CA ASP A 108 -22.80 -8.89 -16.48
C ASP A 108 -22.35 -10.21 -15.83
N GLN A 109 -22.13 -10.24 -14.51
CA GLN A 109 -21.68 -11.40 -13.74
C GLN A 109 -22.74 -11.93 -12.77
N ARG A 110 -23.83 -11.19 -12.58
CA ARG A 110 -24.91 -11.54 -11.67
C ARG A 110 -25.62 -12.80 -12.18
N ARG A 111 -25.93 -13.71 -11.25
CA ARG A 111 -26.66 -14.96 -11.52
C ARG A 111 -28.05 -14.94 -10.89
N GLU A 112 -28.96 -15.74 -11.44
CA GLU A 112 -30.36 -15.84 -10.95
C GLU A 112 -30.44 -16.25 -9.48
N GLY A 113 -29.50 -17.09 -9.02
CA GLY A 113 -29.39 -17.58 -7.63
C GLY A 113 -28.70 -16.63 -6.64
N ASP A 114 -28.14 -15.50 -7.10
CA ASP A 114 -27.41 -14.59 -6.19
C ASP A 114 -28.36 -13.98 -5.14
N PRO A 115 -27.95 -13.89 -3.87
CA PRO A 115 -28.80 -13.34 -2.81
C PRO A 115 -29.28 -11.93 -3.10
N ALA A 116 -30.49 -11.59 -2.67
CA ALA A 116 -31.07 -10.27 -2.90
C ALA A 116 -30.28 -9.16 -2.19
N GLU A 117 -29.72 -9.48 -1.04
CA GLU A 117 -28.92 -8.64 -0.14
C GLU A 117 -27.59 -8.17 -0.73
N VAL A 118 -27.12 -8.84 -1.78
CA VAL A 118 -25.93 -8.44 -2.53
C VAL A 118 -26.04 -7.00 -3.02
N VAL A 119 -27.25 -6.47 -3.24
CA VAL A 119 -27.47 -5.10 -3.69
C VAL A 119 -26.88 -4.07 -2.72
N TYR A 120 -27.04 -4.25 -1.40
CA TYR A 120 -26.44 -3.37 -0.40
C TYR A 120 -24.91 -3.44 -0.45
N LEU A 121 -24.35 -4.65 -0.45
CA LEU A 121 -22.90 -4.86 -0.46
C LEU A 121 -22.26 -4.30 -1.74
N LEU A 122 -22.91 -4.48 -2.89
CA LEU A 122 -22.47 -3.92 -4.17
C LEU A 122 -22.54 -2.40 -4.16
N GLY A 123 -23.60 -1.81 -3.60
CA GLY A 123 -23.75 -0.37 -3.44
C GLY A 123 -22.62 0.23 -2.63
N LEU A 124 -22.36 -0.34 -1.46
CA LEU A 124 -21.28 0.10 -0.58
C LEU A 124 -19.90 -0.07 -1.23
N ALA A 125 -19.66 -1.23 -1.86
CA ALA A 125 -18.40 -1.52 -2.55
C ALA A 125 -18.12 -0.52 -3.69
N ARG A 126 -19.12 -0.17 -4.50
CA ARG A 126 -19.02 0.85 -5.55
C ARG A 126 -18.65 2.21 -4.98
N LEU A 127 -19.34 2.62 -3.93
CA LEU A 127 -19.05 3.91 -3.30
C LEU A 127 -17.61 3.97 -2.74
N ILE A 128 -17.13 2.89 -2.11
CA ILE A 128 -15.74 2.78 -1.65
C ILE A 128 -14.74 2.86 -2.80
N ASP A 129 -15.04 2.27 -3.96
CA ASP A 129 -14.19 2.33 -5.16
C ASP A 129 -14.32 3.66 -5.91
N GLY A 130 -15.16 4.59 -5.42
CA GLY A 130 -15.36 5.94 -5.98
C GLY A 130 -16.45 6.04 -7.04
N ASP A 131 -17.29 5.01 -7.21
CA ASP A 131 -18.42 5.01 -8.15
C ASP A 131 -19.70 5.54 -7.45
N PRO A 132 -20.18 6.76 -7.80
CA PRO A 132 -21.37 7.34 -7.16
C PRO A 132 -22.66 6.57 -7.47
N ALA A 133 -22.69 5.72 -8.51
CA ALA A 133 -23.86 4.89 -8.83
C ALA A 133 -24.20 3.90 -7.71
N GLY A 134 -23.24 3.58 -6.82
CA GLY A 134 -23.52 2.76 -5.65
C GLY A 134 -24.58 3.33 -4.70
N ARG A 135 -24.81 4.66 -4.70
CA ARG A 135 -25.81 5.32 -3.85
C ARG A 135 -27.24 4.84 -4.16
N GLU A 136 -27.54 4.55 -5.42
CA GLU A 136 -28.87 4.08 -5.85
C GLU A 136 -29.19 2.68 -5.32
N GLN A 137 -28.18 1.94 -4.85
CA GLN A 137 -28.30 0.58 -4.35
C GLN A 137 -28.45 0.50 -2.83
N ILE A 138 -28.09 1.56 -2.10
CA ILE A 138 -28.25 1.67 -0.65
C ILE A 138 -29.73 1.90 -0.31
N GLY A 139 -30.25 1.18 0.68
CA GLY A 139 -31.65 1.17 1.10
C GLY A 139 -32.52 0.14 0.39
N LEU A 140 -31.99 -0.60 -0.58
CA LEU A 140 -32.73 -1.62 -1.32
C LEU A 140 -32.81 -2.98 -0.59
N SER A 141 -32.01 -3.19 0.47
CA SER A 141 -31.97 -4.43 1.26
C SER A 141 -32.77 -4.35 2.57
N VAL A 142 -33.54 -3.27 2.79
CA VAL A 142 -34.24 -3.00 4.06
C VAL A 142 -35.25 -4.09 4.46
N ASN A 143 -35.75 -4.88 3.50
CA ASN A 143 -36.67 -5.99 3.72
C ASN A 143 -35.99 -7.37 3.72
N SER A 144 -34.67 -7.42 3.84
CA SER A 144 -33.92 -8.68 3.88
C SER A 144 -34.35 -9.55 5.09
N PRO A 145 -34.49 -10.87 4.93
CA PRO A 145 -34.60 -11.80 6.06
C PRO A 145 -33.36 -11.82 6.99
N VAL A 146 -32.22 -11.26 6.55
CA VAL A 146 -31.00 -11.13 7.36
C VAL A 146 -31.03 -9.77 8.06
N GLU A 147 -31.61 -9.74 9.27
CA GLU A 147 -31.84 -8.49 10.03
C GLU A 147 -30.57 -7.64 10.23
N ALA A 148 -29.40 -8.27 10.39
CA ALA A 148 -28.14 -7.55 10.55
C ALA A 148 -27.78 -6.74 9.28
N LEU A 149 -27.98 -7.30 8.09
CA LEU A 149 -27.74 -6.61 6.82
C LEU A 149 -28.80 -5.53 6.58
N ALA A 150 -30.07 -5.81 6.89
CA ALA A 150 -31.12 -4.80 6.82
C ALA A 150 -30.86 -3.61 7.76
N ALA A 151 -30.35 -3.88 8.97
CA ALA A 151 -29.95 -2.85 9.93
C ALA A 151 -28.75 -2.03 9.45
N ALA A 152 -27.72 -2.68 8.89
CA ALA A 152 -26.56 -2.01 8.30
C ALA A 152 -26.97 -1.11 7.12
N ASP A 153 -27.85 -1.60 6.24
CA ASP A 153 -28.37 -0.84 5.10
C ASP A 153 -29.15 0.40 5.56
N ARG A 154 -30.05 0.25 6.54
CA ARG A 154 -30.77 1.39 7.14
C ARG A 154 -29.83 2.42 7.78
N ALA A 155 -28.77 1.96 8.45
CA ALA A 155 -27.78 2.85 9.04
C ALA A 155 -27.03 3.66 7.97
N TRP A 156 -26.70 3.03 6.84
CA TRP A 156 -26.08 3.72 5.70
C TRP A 156 -27.04 4.69 5.00
N VAL A 157 -28.33 4.37 4.86
CA VAL A 157 -29.34 5.32 4.37
C VAL A 157 -29.38 6.56 5.25
N ALA A 158 -29.58 6.37 6.56
CA ALA A 158 -29.66 7.49 7.51
C ALA A 158 -28.40 8.36 7.48
N ARG A 159 -27.23 7.74 7.31
CA ARG A 159 -25.94 8.41 7.17
C ARG A 159 -25.86 9.25 5.89
N LEU A 160 -26.21 8.67 4.75
CA LEU A 160 -26.17 9.36 3.45
C LEU A 160 -27.18 10.50 3.34
N GLU A 161 -28.26 10.47 4.13
CA GLU A 161 -29.26 11.54 4.25
C GLU A 161 -28.79 12.69 5.16
N ALA A 162 -28.16 12.38 6.30
CA ALA A 162 -27.73 13.38 7.27
C ALA A 162 -26.64 14.32 6.73
N GLU A 163 -25.80 13.85 5.82
CA GLU A 163 -24.58 14.56 5.40
C GLU A 163 -24.70 15.28 4.06
N GLY A 164 -25.82 15.15 3.36
CA GLY A 164 -26.11 15.90 2.12
C GLY A 164 -25.16 15.61 0.93
N GLY A 165 -24.21 14.69 1.08
CA GLY A 165 -23.16 14.37 0.13
C GLY A 165 -22.32 13.20 0.62
N TRP A 166 -21.48 12.66 -0.27
CA TRP A 166 -20.59 11.53 0.01
C TRP A 166 -19.40 11.99 0.89
N PHE A 167 -19.12 11.28 1.99
CA PHE A 167 -18.45 11.82 3.19
C PHE A 167 -16.91 11.85 3.18
N VAL A 168 -16.34 12.70 4.05
CA VAL A 168 -14.92 12.68 4.44
C VAL A 168 -14.70 11.54 5.41
N LEU A 169 -14.00 10.48 4.97
CA LEU A 169 -14.00 9.20 5.67
C LEU A 169 -13.53 9.22 7.15
N SER A 170 -12.85 10.28 7.59
CA SER A 170 -12.08 10.37 8.83
C SER A 170 -12.85 10.61 10.14
N ASP A 171 -14.12 11.04 10.10
CA ASP A 171 -14.72 11.73 11.26
C ASP A 171 -15.88 10.98 11.96
N GLN A 172 -16.09 9.69 11.69
CA GLN A 172 -17.41 9.08 11.97
C GLN A 172 -17.43 7.86 12.89
N PRO A 173 -18.50 7.73 13.71
CA PRO A 173 -18.63 6.64 14.68
C PRO A 173 -18.85 5.30 13.98
N ALA A 174 -18.19 4.28 14.53
CA ALA A 174 -18.19 2.94 13.97
C ALA A 174 -19.56 2.25 14.10
N LEU A 175 -20.06 1.63 13.03
CA LEU A 175 -21.23 0.73 13.01
C LEU A 175 -21.05 -0.55 13.84
N PHE A 176 -19.82 -0.84 14.28
CA PHE A 176 -19.52 -1.87 15.26
C PHE A 176 -18.59 -1.28 16.33
N ALA A 177 -18.62 -1.83 17.53
CA ALA A 177 -17.86 -1.28 18.64
C ALA A 177 -16.35 -1.44 18.39
N MET A 178 -15.66 -0.31 18.20
CA MET A 178 -14.22 -0.21 18.34
C MET A 178 -13.89 0.27 19.76
N PRO A 179 -12.75 -0.16 20.35
CA PRO A 179 -12.30 0.41 21.61
C PRO A 179 -12.01 1.90 21.45
N GLU A 180 -11.88 2.60 22.58
CA GLU A 180 -11.43 4.00 22.59
C GLU A 180 -10.10 4.12 21.83
N VAL A 181 -9.98 5.19 21.03
CA VAL A 181 -8.77 5.46 20.25
C VAL A 181 -7.62 5.73 21.20
N LYS A 182 -6.57 4.92 21.09
CA LYS A 182 -5.38 5.06 21.93
C LYS A 182 -4.11 4.78 21.12
N PRO A 183 -3.24 5.77 20.92
CA PRO A 183 -1.92 5.56 20.35
C PRO A 183 -1.11 4.51 21.09
N GLY A 184 -0.27 3.77 20.38
CA GLY A 184 0.57 2.70 20.94
C GLY A 184 -0.19 1.43 21.28
N VAL A 185 -1.42 1.29 20.77
CA VAL A 185 -2.24 0.08 20.91
C VAL A 185 -2.73 -0.35 19.53
N ALA A 186 -2.63 -1.63 19.21
CA ALA A 186 -3.29 -2.21 18.05
C ALA A 186 -4.56 -2.92 18.53
N PRO A 187 -5.77 -2.39 18.27
CA PRO A 187 -6.99 -3.01 18.73
C PRO A 187 -7.19 -4.34 17.98
N PRO A 188 -7.63 -5.41 18.66
CA PRO A 188 -8.11 -6.56 17.93
C PRO A 188 -9.35 -6.12 17.15
N LEU A 189 -9.37 -6.37 15.84
CA LEU A 189 -10.63 -6.50 15.14
C LEU A 189 -11.23 -7.82 15.61
N ALA A 190 -12.36 -7.76 16.30
CA ALA A 190 -13.21 -8.94 16.47
C ALA A 190 -13.46 -9.58 15.10
N GLU A 191 -13.82 -10.87 15.06
CA GLU A 191 -14.23 -11.53 13.81
C GLU A 191 -15.16 -10.59 13.05
N ALA A 192 -14.71 -10.14 11.87
CA ALA A 192 -15.44 -9.15 11.09
C ALA A 192 -16.87 -9.66 10.89
N PRO A 193 -17.89 -8.80 10.85
CA PRO A 193 -19.26 -9.25 10.70
C PRO A 193 -19.38 -10.16 9.47
N HIS A 194 -19.56 -11.45 9.73
CA HIS A 194 -19.71 -12.49 8.73
C HIS A 194 -21.18 -12.85 8.66
N TYR A 195 -21.77 -12.66 7.48
CA TYR A 195 -23.15 -12.99 7.22
C TYR A 195 -23.22 -14.22 6.34
N LEU A 196 -24.06 -15.17 6.72
CA LEU A 196 -24.51 -16.24 5.83
C LEU A 196 -25.85 -15.78 5.25
N VAL A 197 -25.90 -15.67 3.93
CA VAL A 197 -27.10 -15.21 3.22
C VAL A 197 -27.58 -16.34 2.32
N PRO A 198 -28.86 -16.74 2.40
CA PRO A 198 -29.39 -17.78 1.54
C PRO A 198 -29.37 -17.34 0.08
N GLU A 199 -28.94 -18.24 -0.82
CA GLU A 199 -29.12 -18.06 -2.25
C GLU A 199 -30.63 -18.04 -2.59
N THR A 200 -31.02 -17.28 -3.62
CA THR A 200 -32.43 -17.16 -4.02
C THR A 200 -32.97 -18.44 -4.67
N VAL A 201 -32.07 -19.33 -5.09
CA VAL A 201 -32.38 -20.61 -5.72
C VAL A 201 -31.59 -21.72 -5.02
N GLY A 202 -32.30 -22.68 -4.41
CA GLY A 202 -31.71 -23.82 -3.69
C GLY A 202 -31.56 -23.61 -2.18
N ASP A 203 -30.86 -24.52 -1.51
CA ASP A 203 -30.63 -24.53 -0.05
C ASP A 203 -29.17 -24.15 0.31
N LEU A 204 -28.48 -23.40 -0.56
CA LEU A 204 -27.10 -22.96 -0.33
C LEU A 204 -27.05 -21.59 0.35
N GLU A 205 -26.00 -21.37 1.13
CA GLU A 205 -25.71 -20.08 1.77
C GLU A 205 -24.40 -19.52 1.21
N ALA A 206 -24.40 -18.22 0.92
CA ALA A 206 -23.21 -17.46 0.54
C ALA A 206 -22.69 -16.67 1.75
N GLY A 207 -21.39 -16.80 2.01
CA GLY A 207 -20.70 -16.05 3.05
C GLY A 207 -20.30 -14.66 2.56
N PHE A 208 -20.61 -13.63 3.35
CA PHE A 208 -20.21 -12.25 3.10
C PHE A 208 -19.53 -11.66 4.33
N SER A 209 -18.63 -10.71 4.11
CA SER A 209 -18.12 -9.84 5.16
C SER A 209 -18.58 -8.43 4.88
N ASP A 210 -18.95 -7.68 5.92
CA ASP A 210 -19.24 -6.26 5.82
C ASP A 210 -17.95 -5.45 5.56
N PRO A 211 -17.85 -4.64 4.49
CA PRO A 211 -16.68 -3.79 4.25
C PRO A 211 -16.46 -2.74 5.35
N THR A 212 -17.49 -2.40 6.13
CA THR A 212 -17.39 -1.39 7.20
C THR A 212 -16.38 -1.77 8.28
N ALA A 213 -16.14 -3.07 8.50
CA ALA A 213 -15.12 -3.62 9.40
C ALA A 213 -13.74 -2.98 9.18
N LEU A 214 -13.23 -3.12 7.96
CA LEU A 214 -11.93 -2.61 7.57
C LEU A 214 -11.93 -1.08 7.54
N LEU A 215 -13.07 -0.47 7.20
CA LEU A 215 -13.19 0.99 7.22
C LEU A 215 -13.00 1.58 8.62
N HIS A 216 -13.70 1.07 9.64
CA HIS A 216 -13.55 1.63 10.99
C HIS A 216 -12.17 1.33 11.58
N ALA A 217 -11.54 0.22 11.22
CA ALA A 217 -10.15 -0.03 11.58
C ALA A 217 -9.20 1.02 10.99
N ALA A 218 -9.38 1.36 9.70
CA ALA A 218 -8.60 2.39 9.05
C ALA A 218 -8.78 3.76 9.73
N ILE A 219 -10.02 4.13 10.05
CA ILE A 219 -10.35 5.39 10.75
C ILE A 219 -9.75 5.41 12.15
N TRP A 220 -9.90 4.32 12.91
CA TRP A 220 -9.37 4.21 14.26
C TRP A 220 -7.84 4.42 14.28
N HIS A 221 -7.12 3.74 13.37
CA HIS A 221 -5.69 3.89 13.26
C HIS A 221 -5.27 5.28 12.76
N GLU A 222 -6.02 5.89 11.86
CA GLU A 222 -5.76 7.28 11.47
C GLU A 222 -5.93 8.26 12.65
N GLN A 223 -6.99 8.12 13.45
CA GLN A 223 -7.20 8.95 14.63
C GLN A 223 -6.10 8.75 15.68
N ALA A 224 -5.65 7.51 15.88
CA ALA A 224 -4.49 7.21 16.72
C ALA A 224 -3.19 7.82 16.16
N ALA A 225 -3.01 7.81 14.84
CA ALA A 225 -1.87 8.47 14.20
C ALA A 225 -1.89 9.98 14.46
N ARG A 226 -3.05 10.62 14.32
CA ARG A 226 -3.23 12.07 14.53
C ARG A 226 -2.97 12.44 15.99
N ALA A 227 -3.45 11.63 16.92
CA ALA A 227 -3.17 11.81 18.34
C ALA A 227 -1.68 11.66 18.68
N ALA A 228 -0.93 10.83 17.94
CA ALA A 228 0.51 10.62 18.17
C ALA A 228 1.42 11.69 17.54
N GLY A 229 1.08 12.21 16.36
CA GLY A 229 1.99 13.06 15.57
C GLY A 229 1.37 14.28 14.87
N GLY A 230 0.08 14.53 15.06
CA GLY A 230 -0.64 15.67 14.48
C GLY A 230 -1.11 15.46 13.04
N ASP A 231 -2.02 16.33 12.60
CA ASP A 231 -2.76 16.17 11.35
C ASP A 231 -1.88 16.22 10.11
N ALA A 232 -1.01 17.23 10.01
CA ALA A 232 -0.22 17.47 8.80
C ALA A 232 0.73 16.31 8.45
N LEU A 233 1.32 15.66 9.47
CA LEU A 233 2.15 14.47 9.29
C LEU A 233 1.31 13.29 8.76
N VAL A 234 0.17 13.04 9.39
CA VAL A 234 -0.69 11.91 9.04
C VAL A 234 -1.30 12.07 7.65
N ASP A 235 -1.71 13.29 7.31
CA ASP A 235 -2.25 13.60 6.00
C ASP A 235 -1.19 13.38 4.90
N ALA A 236 0.06 13.80 5.13
CA ALA A 236 1.14 13.51 4.21
C ALA A 236 1.37 12.01 4.02
N LEU A 237 1.46 11.25 5.12
CA LEU A 237 1.74 9.81 5.07
C LEU A 237 0.59 9.00 4.42
N LEU A 238 -0.65 9.42 4.65
CA LEU A 238 -1.83 8.74 4.11
C LEU A 238 -2.19 9.17 2.69
N ALA A 239 -1.80 10.35 2.23
CA ALA A 239 -2.22 10.88 0.93
C ALA A 239 -2.07 9.89 -0.25
N PRO A 240 -0.95 9.14 -0.40
CA PRO A 240 -0.84 8.13 -1.45
C PRO A 240 -1.81 6.96 -1.32
N TRP A 241 -2.34 6.71 -0.13
CA TRP A 241 -3.11 5.51 0.20
C TRP A 241 -4.58 5.79 0.49
N ARG A 242 -4.99 7.05 0.34
CA ARG A 242 -6.38 7.47 0.40
C ARG A 242 -7.19 6.73 -0.66
N LEU A 243 -8.41 6.36 -0.32
CA LEU A 243 -9.38 5.82 -1.26
C LEU A 243 -9.79 6.94 -2.22
N ALA A 244 -10.16 6.60 -3.46
CA ALA A 244 -10.72 7.55 -4.43
C ALA A 244 -11.78 8.52 -3.85
N PRO A 245 -12.72 8.05 -3.01
CA PRO A 245 -13.68 8.92 -2.33
C PRO A 245 -13.12 9.90 -1.28
N GLU A 246 -11.91 9.69 -0.77
CA GLU A 246 -11.34 10.51 0.29
C GLU A 246 -10.66 11.77 -0.27
N SER A 247 -10.96 12.93 0.31
CA SER A 247 -10.19 14.13 0.04
C SER A 247 -8.75 13.94 0.49
N ALA A 248 -7.81 13.90 -0.45
CA ALA A 248 -6.39 13.98 -0.12
C ALA A 248 -6.04 15.44 0.19
N SER A 249 -5.52 15.72 1.40
CA SER A 249 -4.73 16.94 1.58
C SER A 249 -3.54 16.86 0.63
N ARG A 250 -3.33 17.91 -0.16
CA ARG A 250 -2.24 17.98 -1.15
C ARG A 250 -0.97 18.62 -0.59
N GLU A 251 -1.03 19.13 0.64
CA GLU A 251 0.09 19.80 1.28
C GLU A 251 0.84 18.80 2.18
N VAL A 252 2.04 18.42 1.75
CA VAL A 252 3.00 17.72 2.59
C VAL A 252 3.80 18.76 3.38
N PRO A 253 4.01 18.59 4.70
CA PRO A 253 4.88 19.46 5.49
C PRO A 253 6.26 19.62 4.84
N ALA A 254 6.82 20.83 4.91
CA ALA A 254 8.11 21.13 4.29
C ALA A 254 9.29 20.35 4.90
N GLU A 255 9.15 19.89 6.15
CA GLU A 255 10.15 19.07 6.85
C GLU A 255 9.40 17.93 7.54
N LEU A 256 9.78 16.69 7.24
CA LEU A 256 9.28 15.52 7.97
C LEU A 256 10.39 14.99 8.89
N PRO A 257 10.03 14.53 10.09
CA PRO A 257 11.00 13.87 10.95
C PRO A 257 11.51 12.59 10.29
N LEU A 258 12.79 12.28 10.47
CA LEU A 258 13.45 11.12 9.89
C LEU A 258 12.68 9.81 10.15
N GLU A 259 12.13 9.65 11.36
CA GLU A 259 11.35 8.48 11.75
C GLU A 259 10.08 8.27 10.92
N ALA A 260 9.55 9.33 10.29
CA ALA A 260 8.40 9.23 9.40
C ALA A 260 8.78 8.69 8.01
N LEU A 261 10.04 8.81 7.59
CA LEU A 261 10.54 8.40 6.27
C LEU A 261 11.40 7.13 6.32
N PHE A 262 12.11 6.88 7.42
CA PHE A 262 13.08 5.80 7.56
C PHE A 262 12.50 4.42 7.22
N MET A 263 13.11 3.60 6.36
CA MET A 263 12.52 2.34 5.87
C MET A 263 11.13 2.52 5.22
N GLY A 264 10.77 3.73 4.81
CA GLY A 264 9.58 4.02 4.03
C GLY A 264 9.85 3.87 2.53
N PRO A 265 8.79 3.76 1.72
CA PRO A 265 8.90 3.62 0.27
C PRO A 265 9.38 4.88 -0.47
N TRP A 266 9.40 6.03 0.22
CA TRP A 266 9.74 7.33 -0.34
C TRP A 266 11.08 7.78 0.25
N SER A 267 12.04 8.16 -0.59
CA SER A 267 13.39 8.53 -0.11
C SER A 267 13.46 9.90 0.54
N SER A 268 12.53 10.80 0.25
CA SER A 268 12.47 12.16 0.79
C SER A 268 11.03 12.67 0.91
N GLU A 269 10.85 13.80 1.58
CA GLU A 269 9.58 14.53 1.61
C GLU A 269 9.11 14.92 0.21
N ALA A 270 10.04 15.31 -0.68
CA ALA A 270 9.72 15.68 -2.05
C ALA A 270 9.15 14.49 -2.85
N ASP A 271 9.69 13.28 -2.66
CA ASP A 271 9.14 12.08 -3.29
C ASP A 271 7.74 11.77 -2.77
N LEU A 272 7.51 11.90 -1.46
CA LEU A 272 6.18 11.73 -0.88
C LEU A 272 5.20 12.78 -1.39
N ALA A 273 5.61 14.06 -1.45
CA ALA A 273 4.78 15.15 -1.95
C ALA A 273 4.39 14.96 -3.42
N PHE A 274 5.34 14.54 -4.25
CA PHE A 274 5.08 14.18 -5.64
C PHE A 274 4.04 13.06 -5.74
N VAL A 275 4.24 11.96 -5.01
CA VAL A 275 3.36 10.79 -5.07
C VAL A 275 1.96 11.12 -4.52
N ALA A 276 1.88 11.92 -3.45
CA ALA A 276 0.64 12.41 -2.89
C ALA A 276 -0.14 13.26 -3.91
N GLU A 277 0.53 14.22 -4.56
CA GLU A 277 -0.13 15.13 -5.50
C GLU A 277 -0.52 14.45 -6.82
N VAL A 278 0.29 13.50 -7.33
CA VAL A 278 -0.03 12.80 -8.59
C VAL A 278 -1.19 11.81 -8.41
N THR A 279 -1.37 11.30 -7.20
CA THR A 279 -2.48 10.39 -6.87
C THR A 279 -3.79 11.17 -6.88
N GLY A 280 -4.62 10.95 -7.90
CA GLY A 280 -5.91 11.66 -8.06
C GLY A 280 -5.81 13.04 -8.70
N SER A 281 -4.67 13.37 -9.32
CA SER A 281 -4.57 14.58 -10.14
C SER A 281 -5.28 14.41 -11.48
N GLU A 282 -6.01 15.45 -11.90
CA GLU A 282 -6.55 15.56 -13.27
C GLU A 282 -5.47 16.03 -14.27
N THR A 283 -4.34 16.56 -13.78
CA THR A 283 -3.21 17.04 -14.60
C THR A 283 -1.89 16.36 -14.20
N PRO A 284 -1.79 15.02 -14.25
CA PRO A 284 -0.63 14.27 -13.75
C PRO A 284 0.69 14.64 -14.44
N ALA A 285 0.65 15.03 -15.72
CA ALA A 285 1.83 15.49 -16.44
C ALA A 285 2.38 16.82 -15.89
N GLU A 286 1.51 17.76 -15.51
CA GLU A 286 1.91 19.03 -14.91
C GLU A 286 2.49 18.82 -13.52
N VAL A 287 1.88 17.94 -12.71
CA VAL A 287 2.39 17.56 -11.40
C VAL A 287 3.78 16.92 -11.53
N LEU A 288 3.97 16.01 -12.48
CA LEU A 288 5.27 15.41 -12.76
C LEU A 288 6.33 16.45 -13.10
N GLN A 289 6.02 17.40 -13.98
CA GLN A 289 6.96 18.47 -14.35
C GLN A 289 7.26 19.41 -13.17
N LYS A 290 6.24 19.78 -12.39
CA LYS A 290 6.37 20.61 -11.18
C LYS A 290 7.38 20.01 -10.20
N HIS A 291 7.29 18.70 -9.94
CA HIS A 291 8.15 18.01 -8.97
C HIS A 291 9.47 17.50 -9.55
N SER A 292 9.66 17.51 -10.88
CA SER A 292 10.88 17.01 -11.53
C SER A 292 12.19 17.71 -11.11
N THR A 293 12.08 18.87 -10.47
CA THR A 293 13.23 19.66 -9.99
C THR A 293 13.51 19.49 -8.49
N THR A 294 12.61 18.85 -7.75
CA THR A 294 12.68 18.71 -6.29
C THR A 294 12.67 17.25 -5.83
N SER A 295 11.96 16.37 -6.54
CA SER A 295 11.88 14.93 -6.25
C SER A 295 12.81 14.15 -7.18
N PRO A 296 13.76 13.35 -6.64
CA PRO A 296 14.57 12.46 -7.48
C PRO A 296 13.71 11.44 -8.23
N TYR A 297 12.57 11.00 -7.68
CA TYR A 297 11.67 10.08 -8.38
C TYR A 297 10.97 10.77 -9.55
N ALA A 298 10.37 11.95 -9.31
CA ALA A 298 9.73 12.73 -10.37
C ALA A 298 10.72 13.12 -11.46
N HIS A 299 11.98 13.42 -11.11
CA HIS A 299 13.04 13.73 -12.04
C HIS A 299 13.28 12.58 -13.04
N VAL A 300 13.52 11.37 -12.52
CA VAL A 300 13.73 10.17 -13.35
C VAL A 300 12.49 9.85 -14.18
N ILE A 301 11.30 9.94 -13.58
CA ILE A 301 10.05 9.64 -14.29
C ILE A 301 9.79 10.64 -15.43
N ALA A 302 10.04 11.93 -15.20
CA ALA A 302 9.91 12.97 -16.22
C ALA A 302 10.90 12.75 -17.38
N ALA A 303 12.14 12.37 -17.09
CA ALA A 303 13.14 12.05 -18.11
C ALA A 303 12.74 10.86 -18.99
N CYS A 304 12.04 9.87 -18.41
CA CYS A 304 11.50 8.71 -19.12
C CYS A 304 10.12 8.94 -19.74
N ALA A 305 9.64 10.19 -19.82
CA ALA A 305 8.35 10.57 -20.38
C ALA A 305 8.43 11.62 -21.52
N PRO A 306 9.37 11.53 -22.49
CA PRO A 306 9.69 12.63 -23.42
C PRO A 306 8.54 13.04 -24.35
N GLU A 307 7.59 12.14 -24.61
CA GLU A 307 6.41 12.39 -25.47
C GLU A 307 5.09 12.38 -24.66
N GLY A 308 5.19 12.51 -23.33
CA GLY A 308 4.04 12.44 -22.43
C GLY A 308 3.56 11.01 -22.10
N ALA A 309 4.12 9.98 -22.75
CA ALA A 309 3.92 8.58 -22.41
C ALA A 309 5.15 8.04 -21.65
N LEU A 310 4.92 7.23 -20.60
CA LEU A 310 5.99 6.62 -19.82
C LEU A 310 6.66 5.48 -20.58
N ASN A 311 7.99 5.51 -20.67
CA ASN A 311 8.79 4.43 -21.22
C ASN A 311 9.23 3.46 -20.11
N VAL A 312 8.68 2.24 -20.11
CA VAL A 312 8.98 1.22 -19.10
C VAL A 312 10.45 0.82 -19.10
N ASP A 313 11.06 0.59 -20.26
CA ASP A 313 12.46 0.14 -20.33
C ASP A 313 13.40 1.22 -19.79
N CYS A 314 13.14 2.49 -20.13
CA CYS A 314 13.85 3.63 -19.55
C CYS A 314 13.71 3.66 -18.02
N LEU A 315 12.50 3.49 -17.48
CA LEU A 315 12.25 3.49 -16.04
C LEU A 315 12.97 2.34 -15.31
N LEU A 316 13.05 1.15 -15.91
CA LEU A 316 13.77 0.02 -15.33
C LEU A 316 15.29 0.26 -15.28
N ASP A 317 15.84 0.84 -16.34
CA ASP A 317 17.26 1.17 -16.42
C ASP A 317 17.63 2.33 -15.48
N ASP A 318 16.87 3.42 -15.52
CA ASP A 318 17.16 4.63 -14.76
C ASP A 318 16.82 4.48 -13.27
N SER A 319 15.83 3.68 -12.88
CA SER A 319 15.64 3.31 -11.46
C SER A 319 16.82 2.49 -10.92
N SER A 320 17.38 1.60 -11.74
CA SER A 320 18.57 0.83 -11.38
C SER A 320 19.82 1.71 -11.30
N ALA A 321 19.94 2.71 -12.18
CA ALA A 321 21.02 3.70 -12.14
C ALA A 321 20.91 4.61 -10.92
N LEU A 322 19.71 5.10 -10.60
CA LEU A 322 19.45 5.94 -9.43
C LEU A 322 19.81 5.18 -8.14
N ALA A 323 19.41 3.91 -8.02
CA ALA A 323 19.77 3.09 -6.87
C ALA A 323 21.30 2.99 -6.66
N ARG A 324 22.09 2.82 -7.74
CA ARG A 324 23.56 2.83 -7.67
C ARG A 324 24.10 4.20 -7.26
N GLN A 325 23.50 5.28 -7.76
CA GLN A 325 23.87 6.63 -7.37
C GLN A 325 23.63 6.87 -5.87
N TYR A 326 22.55 6.34 -5.32
CA TYR A 326 22.28 6.35 -3.87
C TYR A 326 23.30 5.52 -3.08
N GLU A 327 23.68 4.32 -3.56
CA GLU A 327 24.74 3.52 -2.91
C GLU A 327 26.05 4.29 -2.80
N GLN A 328 26.43 5.02 -3.86
CA GLN A 328 27.64 5.85 -3.86
C GLN A 328 27.51 7.06 -2.92
N ALA A 329 26.35 7.70 -2.88
CA ALA A 329 26.09 8.81 -1.98
C ALA A 329 26.15 8.37 -0.50
N MET A 330 25.54 7.21 -0.17
CA MET A 330 25.62 6.59 1.15
C MET A 330 27.06 6.24 1.51
N ALA A 331 27.81 5.61 0.61
CA ALA A 331 29.22 5.29 0.84
C ALA A 331 30.08 6.53 1.09
N THR A 332 29.81 7.61 0.35
CA THR A 332 30.49 8.90 0.54
C THR A 332 30.15 9.51 1.90
N ALA A 333 28.87 9.51 2.29
CA ALA A 333 28.43 10.05 3.56
C ALA A 333 28.95 9.25 4.76
N ALA A 334 28.97 7.92 4.66
CA ALA A 334 29.50 7.03 5.69
C ALA A 334 31.03 6.96 5.74
N GLY A 335 31.71 7.44 4.70
CA GLY A 335 33.16 7.33 4.51
C GLY A 335 33.65 5.94 4.09
N ALA A 336 32.75 4.96 3.91
CA ALA A 336 33.03 3.62 3.43
C ALA A 336 31.76 2.94 2.90
N GLU A 337 31.92 1.90 2.07
CA GLU A 337 30.81 1.02 1.70
C GLU A 337 30.39 0.13 2.87
N ALA A 338 29.08 -0.02 3.08
CA ALA A 338 28.49 -0.96 4.04
C ALA A 338 27.50 -1.89 3.35
N MET A 339 27.26 -3.08 3.92
CA MET A 339 26.32 -4.04 3.35
C MET A 339 24.89 -3.49 3.28
N ASP A 340 24.49 -2.71 4.28
CA ASP A 340 23.13 -2.15 4.38
C ASP A 340 22.83 -1.15 3.25
N HIS A 341 23.85 -0.54 2.63
CA HIS A 341 23.65 0.39 1.50
C HIS A 341 22.97 -0.30 0.32
N ARG A 342 23.32 -1.57 0.04
CA ARG A 342 22.67 -2.35 -1.02
C ARG A 342 21.23 -2.72 -0.66
N VAL A 343 20.97 -2.96 0.62
CA VAL A 343 19.62 -3.24 1.11
C VAL A 343 18.75 -1.99 1.00
N PHE A 344 19.29 -0.82 1.36
CA PHE A 344 18.58 0.44 1.26
C PHE A 344 18.36 0.87 -0.21
N SER A 345 19.28 0.56 -1.13
CA SER A 345 19.10 0.91 -2.54
C SER A 345 17.94 0.17 -3.23
N ASP A 346 17.51 -0.99 -2.71
CA ASP A 346 16.31 -1.67 -3.20
C ASP A 346 15.03 -0.87 -2.94
N PHE A 347 14.99 -0.04 -1.88
CA PHE A 347 13.88 0.91 -1.66
C PHE A 347 13.78 1.92 -2.82
N ILE A 348 14.91 2.36 -3.37
CA ILE A 348 14.93 3.32 -4.47
C ILE A 348 14.38 2.70 -5.75
N ARG A 349 14.81 1.47 -6.08
CA ARG A 349 14.31 0.76 -7.26
C ARG A 349 12.81 0.55 -7.17
N ALA A 350 12.35 0.03 -6.03
CA ALA A 350 10.93 -0.21 -5.82
C ALA A 350 10.14 1.12 -5.78
N GLY A 351 10.63 2.13 -5.06
CA GLY A 351 10.01 3.44 -4.89
C GLY A 351 9.76 4.18 -6.21
N VAL A 352 10.78 4.26 -7.08
CA VAL A 352 10.65 4.88 -8.42
C VAL A 352 9.58 4.15 -9.24
N LEU A 353 9.60 2.81 -9.27
CA LEU A 353 8.65 2.04 -10.06
C LEU A 353 7.21 2.14 -9.50
N ARG A 354 7.06 2.19 -8.17
CA ARG A 354 5.77 2.44 -7.50
C ARG A 354 5.21 3.83 -7.84
N ALA A 355 6.07 4.85 -7.77
CA ALA A 355 5.69 6.22 -8.12
C ALA A 355 5.32 6.33 -9.61
N ALA A 356 6.11 5.73 -10.50
CA ALA A 356 5.84 5.69 -11.93
C ALA A 356 4.53 4.96 -12.26
N ALA A 357 4.24 3.85 -11.57
CA ALA A 357 2.98 3.14 -11.73
C ALA A 357 1.77 4.02 -11.37
N ARG A 358 1.88 4.81 -10.29
CA ARG A 358 0.84 5.77 -9.89
C ARG A 358 0.68 6.90 -10.92
N THR A 359 1.78 7.42 -11.45
CA THR A 359 1.76 8.39 -12.55
C THR A 359 1.07 7.80 -13.79
N ALA A 360 1.41 6.56 -14.18
CA ALA A 360 0.76 5.87 -15.29
C ALA A 360 -0.76 5.72 -15.09
N THR A 361 -1.19 5.28 -13.89
CA THR A 361 -2.61 5.20 -13.53
C THR A 361 -3.29 6.55 -13.63
N ALA A 362 -2.69 7.61 -13.09
CA ALA A 362 -3.26 8.96 -13.16
C ALA A 362 -3.36 9.47 -14.61
N MET A 363 -2.42 9.08 -15.48
CA MET A 363 -2.46 9.36 -16.93
C MET A 363 -3.46 8.48 -17.70
N GLY A 364 -4.12 7.52 -17.05
CA GLY A 364 -5.03 6.58 -17.70
C GLY A 364 -4.34 5.43 -18.45
N ASP A 365 -3.02 5.26 -18.30
CA ASP A 365 -2.26 4.16 -18.91
C ASP A 365 -2.19 2.94 -17.97
N GLU A 366 -3.32 2.25 -17.88
CA GLU A 366 -3.50 1.04 -17.06
C GLU A 366 -2.53 -0.10 -17.40
N ARG A 367 -2.12 -0.20 -18.68
CA ARG A 367 -1.20 -1.26 -19.12
C ARG A 367 0.19 -1.00 -18.56
N THR A 368 0.71 0.21 -18.75
CA THR A 368 2.02 0.60 -18.23
C THR A 368 2.04 0.56 -16.72
N ALA A 369 0.98 1.04 -16.06
CA ALA A 369 0.82 0.92 -14.61
C ALA A 369 0.96 -0.53 -14.14
N GLY A 370 0.24 -1.48 -14.76
CA GLY A 370 0.32 -2.90 -14.43
C GLY A 370 1.73 -3.49 -14.59
N VAL A 371 2.44 -3.15 -15.67
CA VAL A 371 3.82 -3.62 -15.88
C VAL A 371 4.76 -3.07 -14.81
N LEU A 372 4.65 -1.78 -14.49
CA LEU A 372 5.47 -1.12 -13.47
C LEU A 372 5.20 -1.67 -12.07
N LEU A 373 3.94 -1.96 -11.73
CA LEU A 373 3.57 -2.60 -10.45
C LEU A 373 4.20 -3.99 -10.31
N LEU A 374 4.18 -4.81 -11.36
CA LEU A 374 4.78 -6.16 -11.32
C LEU A 374 6.30 -6.07 -11.18
N ASN A 375 6.96 -5.17 -11.93
CA ASN A 375 8.39 -4.96 -11.79
C ASN A 375 8.77 -4.40 -10.42
N ALA A 376 7.96 -3.48 -9.87
CA ALA A 376 8.15 -2.98 -8.51
C ALA A 376 8.10 -4.13 -7.50
N ARG A 377 7.07 -5.00 -7.57
CA ARG A 377 6.94 -6.19 -6.71
C ARG A 377 8.17 -7.08 -6.72
N ASP A 378 8.75 -7.33 -7.89
CA ASP A 378 9.95 -8.18 -8.01
C ASP A 378 11.18 -7.57 -7.32
N ARG A 379 11.16 -6.25 -7.04
CA ARG A 379 12.18 -5.53 -6.26
C ARG A 379 11.81 -5.31 -4.80
N CYS A 380 10.56 -5.56 -4.40
CA CYS A 380 10.08 -5.45 -3.02
C CYS A 380 10.44 -6.71 -2.23
N ILE A 381 11.73 -6.98 -2.04
CA ILE A 381 12.22 -8.15 -1.30
C ILE A 381 12.89 -7.74 0.01
N ASN A 382 12.89 -8.66 0.98
CA ASN A 382 13.55 -8.49 2.28
C ASN A 382 13.13 -7.18 2.97
N ALA A 383 14.08 -6.28 3.25
CA ALA A 383 13.80 -5.03 3.96
C ALA A 383 12.97 -4.03 3.14
N ALA A 384 12.99 -4.10 1.81
CA ALA A 384 12.18 -3.23 0.94
C ALA A 384 10.75 -3.73 0.72
N ALA A 385 10.38 -4.85 1.37
CA ALA A 385 9.01 -5.35 1.39
C ALA A 385 8.09 -4.30 2.02
N ASP A 386 7.02 -3.95 1.31
CA ASP A 386 6.06 -2.94 1.73
C ASP A 386 4.67 -3.60 1.74
N PRO A 387 4.16 -3.96 2.93
CA PRO A 387 2.84 -4.56 3.10
C PRO A 387 1.73 -3.73 2.45
N THR A 388 1.81 -2.40 2.52
CA THR A 388 0.79 -1.49 1.98
C THR A 388 0.77 -1.56 0.46
N PHE A 389 1.96 -1.56 -0.16
CA PHE A 389 2.10 -1.78 -1.59
C PHE A 389 1.59 -3.15 -2.04
N PHE A 390 1.87 -4.23 -1.30
CA PHE A 390 1.38 -5.56 -1.66
C PHE A 390 -0.14 -5.66 -1.63
N LEU A 391 -0.80 -5.06 -0.64
CA LEU A 391 -2.26 -5.00 -0.59
C LEU A 391 -2.82 -4.09 -1.70
N ALA A 392 -2.16 -2.99 -2.04
CA ALA A 392 -2.56 -2.16 -3.17
C ALA A 392 -2.48 -2.91 -4.51
N LEU A 393 -1.42 -3.72 -4.71
CA LEU A 393 -1.30 -4.60 -5.87
C LEU A 393 -2.39 -5.69 -5.87
N ALA A 394 -2.69 -6.29 -4.71
CA ALA A 394 -3.78 -7.24 -4.58
C ALA A 394 -5.14 -6.60 -4.92
N ALA A 395 -5.37 -5.34 -4.53
CA ALA A 395 -6.57 -4.60 -4.88
C ALA A 395 -6.65 -4.34 -6.39
N TRP A 396 -5.52 -4.00 -7.04
CA TRP A 396 -5.45 -3.86 -8.49
C TRP A 396 -5.76 -5.20 -9.19
N ASP A 397 -5.13 -6.29 -8.77
CA ASP A 397 -5.37 -7.63 -9.31
C ASP A 397 -6.82 -8.07 -9.17
N THR A 398 -7.42 -7.80 -8.02
CA THR A 398 -8.83 -8.07 -7.77
C THR A 398 -9.72 -7.32 -8.76
N GLY A 399 -9.44 -6.03 -9.00
CA GLY A 399 -10.13 -5.23 -10.01
C GLY A 399 -9.98 -5.76 -11.44
N LYS A 400 -8.89 -6.48 -11.74
CA LYS A 400 -8.66 -7.17 -13.02
C LYS A 400 -9.12 -8.64 -13.03
N ARG A 401 -9.87 -9.08 -12.01
CA ARG A 401 -10.32 -10.48 -11.80
C ARG A 401 -9.18 -11.50 -11.69
N ASN A 402 -7.95 -11.08 -11.38
CA ASN A 402 -6.84 -12.00 -11.11
C ASN A 402 -6.84 -12.45 -9.64
N SER A 403 -7.86 -13.23 -9.28
CA SER A 403 -8.13 -13.63 -7.89
C SER A 403 -7.01 -14.48 -7.28
N VAL A 404 -6.33 -15.31 -8.07
CA VAL A 404 -5.26 -16.20 -7.56
C VAL A 404 -4.09 -15.40 -6.99
N ARG A 405 -3.56 -14.43 -7.76
CA ARG A 405 -2.45 -13.60 -7.29
C ARG A 405 -2.87 -12.67 -6.15
N ALA A 406 -4.08 -12.11 -6.22
CA ALA A 406 -4.64 -11.31 -5.14
C ALA A 406 -4.72 -12.10 -3.81
N ILE A 407 -5.18 -13.36 -3.83
CA ILE A 407 -5.24 -14.22 -2.64
C ILE A 407 -3.84 -14.49 -2.09
N GLN A 408 -2.87 -14.80 -2.95
CA GLN A 408 -1.49 -15.04 -2.53
C GLN A 408 -0.87 -13.82 -1.86
N LEU A 409 -1.12 -12.62 -2.41
CA LEU A 409 -0.64 -11.36 -1.85
C LEU A 409 -1.34 -11.03 -0.53
N LEU A 410 -2.66 -11.19 -0.42
CA LEU A 410 -3.38 -10.96 0.83
C LEU A 410 -2.91 -11.94 1.92
N HIS A 411 -2.80 -13.23 1.57
CA HIS A 411 -2.40 -14.28 2.51
C HIS A 411 -1.00 -14.02 3.10
N SER A 412 -0.06 -13.47 2.32
CA SER A 412 1.27 -13.18 2.86
C SER A 412 1.29 -12.01 3.86
N GLN A 413 0.19 -11.26 3.99
CA GLN A 413 0.07 -10.10 4.88
C GLN A 413 -0.89 -10.30 6.06
N VAL A 414 -1.62 -11.42 6.15
CA VAL A 414 -2.63 -11.61 7.22
C VAL A 414 -2.02 -11.67 8.62
N ASP A 415 -0.76 -12.06 8.73
CA ASP A 415 -0.02 -12.09 10.00
C ASP A 415 0.50 -10.69 10.39
N THR A 416 0.59 -9.75 9.44
CA THR A 416 1.01 -8.36 9.70
C THR A 416 -0.02 -7.65 10.58
N LEU A 417 -1.31 -7.79 10.25
CA LEU A 417 -2.43 -7.29 11.03
C LEU A 417 -3.60 -8.28 10.93
N PRO A 418 -4.01 -8.96 12.03
CA PRO A 418 -5.00 -10.03 11.98
C PRO A 418 -6.34 -9.65 11.32
N GLY A 419 -6.76 -8.39 11.46
CA GLY A 419 -8.01 -7.91 10.89
C GLY A 419 -8.08 -7.90 9.36
N LEU A 420 -6.94 -7.99 8.67
CA LEU A 420 -6.89 -8.03 7.19
C LEU A 420 -7.59 -9.27 6.62
N GLN A 421 -7.79 -10.33 7.43
CA GLN A 421 -8.50 -11.53 7.04
C GLN A 421 -9.95 -11.28 6.60
N ALA A 422 -10.58 -10.18 7.05
CA ALA A 422 -11.94 -9.83 6.64
C ALA A 422 -12.09 -9.69 5.11
N ALA A 423 -11.06 -9.17 4.43
CA ALA A 423 -11.05 -9.01 2.97
C ALA A 423 -11.09 -10.35 2.22
N ARG A 424 -10.66 -11.45 2.87
CA ARG A 424 -10.57 -12.77 2.25
C ARG A 424 -11.93 -13.31 1.84
N VAL A 425 -12.99 -13.07 2.60
CA VAL A 425 -14.31 -13.65 2.35
C VAL A 425 -14.84 -13.27 0.96
N SER A 426 -14.81 -11.98 0.63
CA SER A 426 -15.24 -11.51 -0.69
C SER A 426 -14.30 -11.97 -1.80
N LEU A 427 -13.00 -12.06 -1.52
CA LEU A 427 -12.00 -12.48 -2.49
C LEU A 427 -12.11 -13.99 -2.83
N ASP A 428 -12.41 -14.82 -1.85
CA ASP A 428 -12.69 -16.25 -2.04
C ASP A 428 -13.97 -16.44 -2.87
N ALA A 429 -15.01 -15.62 -2.66
CA ALA A 429 -16.21 -15.61 -3.49
C ALA A 429 -15.89 -15.26 -4.95
N LEU A 430 -15.07 -14.23 -5.19
CA LEU A 430 -14.59 -13.89 -6.54
C LEU A 430 -13.79 -15.06 -7.15
N HIS A 431 -12.91 -15.69 -6.38
CA HIS A 431 -12.10 -16.80 -6.86
C HIS A 431 -12.95 -18.00 -7.29
N LEU A 432 -13.96 -18.37 -6.49
CA LEU A 432 -14.91 -19.41 -6.84
C LEU A 432 -15.71 -19.05 -8.10
N ARG A 433 -16.12 -17.78 -8.24
CA ARG A 433 -16.82 -17.29 -9.43
C ARG A 433 -15.95 -17.44 -10.68
N VAL A 434 -14.75 -16.88 -10.67
CA VAL A 434 -13.78 -16.95 -11.78
C VAL A 434 -13.45 -18.41 -12.14
N SER A 435 -13.25 -19.26 -11.14
CA SER A 435 -12.94 -20.69 -11.38
C SER A 435 -14.10 -21.44 -12.02
N ARG A 436 -15.36 -21.13 -11.64
CA ARG A 436 -16.56 -21.69 -12.28
C ARG A 436 -16.73 -21.20 -13.71
N ASP A 437 -16.43 -19.91 -13.97
CA ASP A 437 -16.54 -19.30 -15.30
C ASP A 437 -15.47 -19.82 -16.28
N ALA A 438 -14.31 -20.26 -15.78
CA ALA A 438 -13.24 -20.84 -16.59
C ALA A 438 -13.64 -22.19 -17.26
N GLY A 439 -14.78 -22.77 -16.87
CA GLY A 439 -15.28 -24.05 -17.37
C GLY A 439 -14.39 -25.24 -16.98
N PRO A 440 -14.84 -26.49 -17.17
CA PRO A 440 -13.90 -27.58 -17.27
C PRO A 440 -13.01 -27.27 -18.47
N SER A 441 -11.72 -27.04 -18.25
CA SER A 441 -10.74 -27.10 -19.32
C SER A 441 -11.05 -28.35 -20.14
N LEU A 442 -11.41 -28.16 -21.42
CA LEU A 442 -11.52 -29.27 -22.36
C LEU A 442 -10.27 -30.15 -22.12
N PRO A 443 -10.42 -31.46 -21.91
CA PRO A 443 -9.25 -32.32 -21.84
C PRO A 443 -8.45 -32.06 -23.10
N MET A 444 -7.26 -31.50 -22.92
CA MET A 444 -6.24 -31.41 -23.97
C MET A 444 -5.89 -32.87 -24.29
N HIS A 445 -6.60 -33.43 -25.26
CA HIS A 445 -6.34 -34.76 -25.82
C HIS A 445 -5.27 -34.67 -26.90
#